data_AF-A0A7Y1ZQF2-F1
#
_entry.id   AF-A0A7Y1ZQF2-F1
#
_cell.length_a   1.000
_cell.length_b   1.000
_cell.length_c   1.000
_cell.angle_alpha   90.00
_cell.angle_beta   90.00
_cell.angle_gamma   90.00
#
_symmetry.space_group_name_H-M   'P 1'
#
loop_
_entity.id
_entity.type
_entity.pdbx_description
1 polymer ?
#
loop_
_entity_poly.entity_id
_entity_poly.type
_entity_poly.pdbx_seq_one_letter_code
_entity_poly.pdbx_strand_id
1 'polypeptide(L)'
;MNRFTTNFPSRSQVLTGLVVIVLTVFAGCDPPPLDDTLQVSAAMGGDTTGYARADKILELQFPEDYGPHPDFKTEWWYYTGNVWTDSGDRFGYEFTIFRSALKPTSPQDTTLSDWATNQLYMAHFGLTDKARGDFYHFERFSRGAAGLAGAVANPYRVWLDDWEIHATGSELYPTRLYAHDGPTGIDITLQRGKPIVLQGDQGLDQKGAGSGNASYYYSFTRLPTTGSVTVGDEVFSVEGLSWKDHEWSTSALGPKETGWDWFALQLSDGRDVMFYQLRENSGNASEFSNGMLVEDDGTYRRIETDDVVIEVLDYWTSPHSNVTYPSRWTLTYPTENLTLTVTPIVNDQEMNVSVRYWEGAVDILGSSNGQDVTGQGYVELAGYVRDNP
;
A
#
# COMPACT_ATOMS: atom_id res chain seq x y z
N MET A 1 3.58 66.79 -62.75
CA MET A 1 2.82 68.05 -62.57
C MET A 1 1.79 67.84 -61.47
N ASN A 2 1.79 68.72 -60.47
CA ASN A 2 0.79 69.00 -59.41
C ASN A 2 0.39 67.82 -58.50
N ARG A 3 0.95 67.63 -57.28
CA ARG A 3 0.82 68.44 -56.04
C ARG A 3 -0.62 68.89 -55.74
N PHE A 4 -1.23 68.31 -54.71
CA PHE A 4 -2.09 69.02 -53.78
C PHE A 4 -1.77 68.61 -52.35
N THR A 5 -1.27 69.59 -51.62
CA THR A 5 -1.05 69.67 -50.18
C THR A 5 -2.27 70.32 -49.54
N THR A 6 -2.69 69.83 -48.37
CA THR A 6 -3.43 70.63 -47.39
C THR A 6 -2.78 70.47 -46.02
N ASN A 7 -2.51 71.61 -45.40
CA ASN A 7 -1.85 71.81 -44.12
C ASN A 7 -2.84 72.41 -43.11
N PHE A 8 -2.41 72.40 -41.83
CA PHE A 8 -2.80 73.22 -40.65
C PHE A 8 -3.53 72.45 -39.51
N PRO A 9 -3.39 72.86 -38.22
CA PRO A 9 -2.14 73.03 -37.45
C PRO A 9 -2.17 72.51 -35.98
N SER A 10 -0.97 72.55 -35.38
CA SER A 10 -0.52 72.52 -33.97
C SER A 10 -1.49 72.74 -32.79
N ARG A 11 -1.29 72.02 -31.67
CA ARG A 11 -0.59 72.51 -30.44
C ARG A 11 -0.56 71.48 -29.30
N SER A 12 0.64 71.35 -28.68
CA SER A 12 0.99 70.98 -27.29
C SER A 12 0.50 69.62 -26.74
N GLN A 13 1.29 68.78 -26.05
CA GLN A 13 2.17 69.09 -24.92
C GLN A 13 3.33 68.09 -24.77
N VAL A 14 4.34 68.56 -24.03
CA VAL A 14 5.61 67.97 -23.62
C VAL A 14 5.39 66.84 -22.59
N LEU A 15 6.12 65.71 -22.68
CA LEU A 15 6.97 65.24 -21.56
C LEU A 15 7.85 64.04 -21.94
N THR A 16 9.13 64.23 -21.66
CA THR A 16 10.25 63.30 -21.62
C THR A 16 9.94 62.04 -20.81
N GLY A 17 10.22 60.85 -21.36
CA GLY A 17 10.11 59.57 -20.67
C GLY A 17 11.41 58.77 -20.80
N LEU A 18 12.21 58.82 -19.74
CA LEU A 18 13.42 58.03 -19.50
C LEU A 18 13.03 56.53 -19.49
N VAL A 19 13.50 55.72 -20.44
CA VAL A 19 13.34 54.25 -20.36
C VAL A 19 14.41 53.72 -19.41
N VAL A 20 14.03 53.53 -18.15
CA VAL A 20 14.78 52.72 -17.18
C VAL A 20 14.56 51.26 -17.53
N ILE A 21 15.61 50.58 -17.98
CA ILE A 21 15.64 49.12 -18.07
C ILE A 21 15.65 48.59 -16.63
N VAL A 22 14.50 48.16 -16.14
CA VAL A 22 14.40 47.38 -14.89
C VAL A 22 14.80 45.96 -15.24
N LEU A 23 16.02 45.59 -14.85
CA LEU A 23 16.44 44.19 -14.73
C LEU A 23 15.65 43.56 -13.58
N THR A 24 14.51 42.97 -13.88
CA THR A 24 13.81 42.06 -12.97
C THR A 24 14.67 40.82 -12.80
N VAL A 25 15.36 40.75 -11.66
CA VAL A 25 15.92 39.51 -11.13
C VAL A 25 14.71 38.62 -10.83
N PHE A 26 14.44 37.65 -11.71
CA PHE A 26 13.60 36.50 -11.39
C PHE A 26 14.37 35.66 -10.37
N ALA A 27 14.29 36.05 -9.10
CA ALA A 27 14.46 35.09 -8.02
C ALA A 27 13.26 34.14 -8.14
N GLY A 28 13.49 32.96 -8.72
CA GLY A 28 12.58 31.85 -8.57
C GLY A 28 12.50 31.55 -7.08
N CYS A 29 11.46 32.05 -6.41
CA CYS A 29 10.97 31.37 -5.22
C CYS A 29 10.42 30.04 -5.74
N ASP A 30 11.23 28.99 -5.65
CA ASP A 30 10.66 27.65 -5.60
C ASP A 30 9.60 27.70 -4.49
N PRO A 31 8.36 27.28 -4.75
CA PRO A 31 7.42 27.10 -3.66
C PRO A 31 8.10 26.19 -2.63
N PRO A 32 7.99 26.48 -1.32
CA PRO A 32 8.48 25.54 -0.32
C PRO A 32 7.89 24.16 -0.66
N PRO A 33 8.66 23.07 -0.50
CA PRO A 33 8.10 21.74 -0.67
C PRO A 33 6.81 21.66 0.14
N LEU A 34 5.72 21.31 -0.52
CA LEU A 34 4.47 21.00 0.17
C LEU A 34 4.76 19.73 0.96
N ASP A 35 5.09 19.91 2.24
CA ASP A 35 5.29 18.83 3.21
C ASP A 35 3.95 18.28 3.73
N ASP A 36 2.87 18.53 2.97
CA ASP A 36 1.50 18.13 3.29
C ASP A 36 1.30 16.66 2.90
N THR A 37 1.84 15.75 3.71
CA THR A 37 1.46 14.33 3.69
C THR A 37 0.00 14.20 4.14
N LEU A 38 -0.78 13.39 3.42
CA LEU A 38 -2.16 13.09 3.83
C LEU A 38 -2.14 12.10 4.99
N GLN A 39 -2.98 12.34 6.01
CA GLN A 39 -3.24 11.33 7.03
C GLN A 39 -4.03 10.16 6.41
N VAL A 40 -3.70 8.94 6.80
CA VAL A 40 -4.34 7.73 6.27
C VAL A 40 -5.85 7.71 6.53
N SER A 41 -6.30 8.19 7.69
CA SER A 41 -7.72 8.32 8.02
C SER A 41 -8.44 9.31 7.09
N ALA A 42 -7.78 10.39 6.68
CA ALA A 42 -8.31 11.35 5.73
C ALA A 42 -8.34 10.79 4.31
N ALA A 43 -7.30 10.04 3.90
CA ALA A 43 -7.22 9.38 2.60
C ALA A 43 -8.31 8.31 2.39
N MET A 44 -8.67 7.59 3.46
CA MET A 44 -9.76 6.61 3.45
C MET A 44 -11.15 7.23 3.72
N GLY A 45 -11.20 8.47 4.19
CA GLY A 45 -12.41 9.15 4.66
C GLY A 45 -13.32 9.74 3.57
N GLY A 46 -14.33 10.52 3.98
CA GLY A 46 -15.26 11.26 3.12
C GLY A 46 -16.69 10.73 3.11
N ASP A 47 -17.55 11.25 2.23
CA ASP A 47 -18.94 10.79 2.12
C ASP A 47 -18.99 9.31 1.69
N THR A 48 -19.82 8.55 2.39
CA THR A 48 -20.03 7.10 2.21
C THR A 48 -21.47 6.79 1.79
N THR A 49 -22.30 7.82 1.60
CA THR A 49 -23.68 7.67 1.17
C THR A 49 -23.77 7.02 -0.21
N GLY A 50 -24.54 5.94 -0.33
CA GLY A 50 -24.81 5.28 -1.61
C GLY A 50 -23.83 4.17 -1.99
N TYR A 51 -22.74 3.98 -1.25
CA TYR A 51 -21.83 2.83 -1.43
C TYR A 51 -22.36 1.59 -0.69
N ALA A 52 -21.95 0.41 -1.16
CA ALA A 52 -22.10 -0.85 -0.42
C ALA A 52 -21.29 -0.81 0.89
N ARG A 53 -21.67 -1.63 1.87
CA ARG A 53 -20.98 -1.74 3.17
C ARG A 53 -20.76 -3.20 3.54
N ALA A 54 -19.67 -3.48 4.23
CA ALA A 54 -19.39 -4.79 4.80
C ALA A 54 -20.13 -4.91 6.14
N ASP A 55 -21.44 -5.16 6.11
CA ASP A 55 -22.30 -5.16 7.30
C ASP A 55 -22.81 -6.55 7.71
N LYS A 56 -22.47 -7.57 6.91
CA LYS A 56 -22.83 -8.97 7.12
C LYS A 56 -21.81 -9.89 6.45
N ILE A 57 -21.75 -11.13 6.90
CA ILE A 57 -20.94 -12.16 6.26
C ILE A 57 -21.42 -12.35 4.81
N LEU A 58 -20.46 -12.38 3.89
CA LEU A 58 -20.67 -12.65 2.47
C LEU A 58 -19.97 -13.97 2.13
N GLU A 59 -20.68 -14.86 1.43
CA GLU A 59 -20.04 -16.02 0.83
C GLU A 59 -19.25 -15.54 -0.39
N LEU A 60 -17.92 -15.53 -0.26
CA LEU A 60 -17.03 -15.13 -1.34
C LEU A 60 -17.07 -16.16 -2.49
N GLN A 61 -17.23 -15.67 -3.71
CA GLN A 61 -17.35 -16.44 -4.93
C GLN A 61 -16.11 -16.24 -5.80
N PHE A 62 -15.44 -17.34 -6.15
CA PHE A 62 -14.27 -17.31 -7.00
C PHE A 62 -14.58 -17.96 -8.36
N PRO A 63 -14.15 -17.35 -9.48
CA PRO A 63 -13.11 -16.33 -9.57
C PRO A 63 -13.55 -14.87 -9.41
N GLU A 64 -14.84 -14.58 -9.29
CA GLU A 64 -15.40 -13.22 -9.32
C GLU A 64 -14.74 -12.27 -8.29
N ASP A 65 -14.61 -12.71 -7.04
CA ASP A 65 -14.02 -11.93 -5.93
C ASP A 65 -12.48 -11.90 -5.94
N TYR A 66 -11.85 -12.43 -7.00
CA TYR A 66 -10.48 -12.04 -7.33
C TYR A 66 -10.43 -10.63 -7.93
N GLY A 67 -11.46 -10.24 -8.68
CA GLY A 67 -11.56 -8.95 -9.35
C GLY A 67 -12.06 -7.81 -8.46
N PRO A 68 -12.43 -6.66 -9.05
CA PRO A 68 -12.81 -5.48 -8.30
C PRO A 68 -14.26 -5.51 -7.81
N HIS A 69 -14.50 -4.81 -6.69
CA HIS A 69 -15.83 -4.62 -6.09
C HIS A 69 -16.31 -3.15 -6.19
N PRO A 70 -16.72 -2.65 -7.37
CA PRO A 70 -16.92 -1.21 -7.67
C PRO A 70 -18.06 -0.52 -6.91
N ASP A 71 -18.86 -1.27 -6.17
CA ASP A 71 -19.90 -0.73 -5.29
C ASP A 71 -19.34 -0.26 -3.93
N PHE A 72 -18.13 -0.70 -3.57
CA PHE A 72 -17.39 -0.26 -2.39
C PHE A 72 -16.50 0.93 -2.69
N LYS A 73 -16.23 1.74 -1.66
CA LYS A 73 -15.44 2.95 -1.85
C LYS A 73 -13.96 2.68 -2.05
N THR A 74 -13.37 1.78 -1.26
CA THR A 74 -11.94 1.49 -1.24
C THR A 74 -11.69 0.01 -1.45
N GLU A 75 -10.60 -0.31 -2.14
CA GLU A 75 -10.16 -1.68 -2.41
C GLU A 75 -8.65 -1.69 -2.67
N TRP A 76 -7.94 -2.75 -2.28
CA TRP A 76 -6.51 -2.88 -2.54
C TRP A 76 -6.05 -4.32 -2.74
N TRP A 77 -5.13 -4.50 -3.69
CA TRP A 77 -4.37 -5.71 -3.91
C TRP A 77 -2.94 -5.47 -3.42
N TYR A 78 -2.60 -6.05 -2.28
CA TYR A 78 -1.33 -5.83 -1.58
C TYR A 78 -0.48 -7.09 -1.63
N TYR A 79 0.73 -6.97 -2.16
CA TYR A 79 1.68 -8.06 -2.22
C TYR A 79 2.97 -7.67 -1.50
N THR A 80 3.42 -8.52 -0.60
CA THR A 80 4.74 -8.40 0.02
C THR A 80 5.54 -9.66 -0.22
N GLY A 81 6.87 -9.55 -0.27
CA GLY A 81 7.70 -10.73 -0.45
C GLY A 81 9.14 -10.54 -0.01
N ASN A 82 9.73 -11.66 0.37
CA ASN A 82 11.15 -11.77 0.65
C ASN A 82 11.74 -12.77 -0.34
N VAL A 83 12.76 -12.33 -1.09
CA VAL A 83 13.39 -13.12 -2.16
C VAL A 83 14.90 -13.05 -2.06
N TRP A 84 15.57 -14.10 -2.51
CA TRP A 84 17.01 -14.28 -2.43
C TRP A 84 17.59 -14.72 -3.75
N THR A 85 18.83 -14.31 -4.01
CA THR A 85 19.67 -14.89 -5.07
C THR A 85 20.30 -16.20 -4.61
N ASP A 86 20.78 -17.01 -5.56
CA ASP A 86 21.59 -18.20 -5.25
C ASP A 86 22.87 -17.87 -4.45
N SER A 87 23.38 -16.64 -4.55
CA SER A 87 24.53 -16.13 -3.77
C SER A 87 24.15 -15.68 -2.36
N GLY A 88 22.86 -15.61 -2.03
CA GLY A 88 22.34 -15.24 -0.72
C GLY A 88 22.03 -13.74 -0.55
N ASP A 89 22.09 -12.94 -1.62
CA ASP A 89 21.65 -11.54 -1.59
C ASP A 89 20.15 -11.49 -1.38
N ARG A 90 19.68 -10.68 -0.43
CA ARG A 90 18.27 -10.64 -0.02
C ARG A 90 17.63 -9.33 -0.46
N PHE A 91 16.43 -9.46 -1.01
CA PHE A 91 15.53 -8.35 -1.30
C PHE A 91 14.20 -8.54 -0.57
N GLY A 92 13.66 -7.43 -0.07
CA GLY A 92 12.25 -7.30 0.28
C GLY A 92 11.55 -6.51 -0.82
N TYR A 93 10.30 -6.83 -1.16
CA TYR A 93 9.47 -5.93 -1.95
C TYR A 93 8.05 -5.81 -1.39
N GLU A 94 7.43 -4.66 -1.62
CA GLU A 94 5.99 -4.49 -1.60
C GLU A 94 5.51 -4.00 -2.96
N PHE A 95 4.34 -4.46 -3.39
CA PHE A 95 3.66 -3.91 -4.55
C PHE A 95 2.15 -3.88 -4.27
N THR A 96 1.61 -2.66 -4.22
CA THR A 96 0.21 -2.41 -3.90
C THR A 96 -0.49 -1.64 -5.00
N ILE A 97 -1.69 -2.09 -5.40
CA ILE A 97 -2.60 -1.29 -6.21
C ILE A 97 -3.87 -1.03 -5.40
N PHE A 98 -4.20 0.24 -5.22
CA PHE A 98 -5.40 0.72 -4.56
C PHE A 98 -6.40 1.22 -5.60
N ARG A 99 -7.68 1.01 -5.32
CA ARG A 99 -8.80 1.65 -6.01
C ARG A 99 -9.61 2.47 -5.03
N SER A 100 -9.91 3.70 -5.40
CA SER A 100 -10.84 4.58 -4.70
C SER A 100 -11.94 5.06 -5.63
N ALA A 101 -13.19 4.85 -5.24
CA ALA A 101 -14.35 5.38 -5.93
C ALA A 101 -14.64 6.82 -5.46
N LEU A 102 -14.72 7.74 -6.42
CA LEU A 102 -14.99 9.17 -6.21
C LEU A 102 -16.47 9.46 -5.96
N LYS A 103 -17.35 8.61 -6.49
CA LYS A 103 -18.80 8.61 -6.24
C LYS A 103 -19.34 7.17 -6.38
N PRO A 104 -20.48 6.83 -5.74
CA PRO A 104 -21.11 5.53 -5.94
C PRO A 104 -21.38 5.26 -7.42
N THR A 105 -21.13 4.03 -7.85
CA THR A 105 -21.33 3.59 -9.24
C THR A 105 -22.82 3.60 -9.57
N SER A 106 -23.20 4.34 -10.61
CA SER A 106 -24.58 4.42 -11.11
C SER A 106 -24.69 3.77 -12.49
N PRO A 107 -25.82 3.10 -12.82
CA PRO A 107 -26.04 2.56 -14.17
C PRO A 107 -25.87 3.60 -15.29
N GLN A 108 -26.04 4.89 -14.99
CA GLN A 108 -25.92 6.00 -15.93
C GLN A 108 -24.45 6.36 -16.27
N ASP A 109 -23.48 5.91 -15.47
CA ASP A 109 -22.06 6.27 -15.64
C ASP A 109 -21.43 5.65 -16.90
N THR A 110 -22.05 4.61 -17.47
CA THR A 110 -21.59 3.89 -18.67
C THR A 110 -21.77 4.63 -20.00
N THR A 111 -22.33 5.85 -20.00
CA THR A 111 -22.79 6.54 -21.23
C THR A 111 -22.10 7.86 -21.55
N LEU A 112 -21.07 8.28 -20.79
CA LEU A 112 -20.52 9.64 -20.88
C LEU A 112 -19.33 9.79 -21.85
N SER A 113 -18.29 8.94 -21.75
CA SER A 113 -17.06 8.93 -22.59
C SER A 113 -16.08 7.86 -22.10
N ASP A 114 -15.19 7.35 -22.97
CA ASP A 114 -14.09 6.44 -22.58
C ASP A 114 -13.11 7.05 -21.56
N TRP A 115 -13.14 8.37 -21.38
CA TRP A 115 -12.30 9.13 -20.44
C TRP A 115 -12.98 9.44 -19.10
N ALA A 116 -14.30 9.33 -19.05
CA ALA A 116 -15.08 9.62 -17.86
C ALA A 116 -15.07 8.39 -16.94
N THR A 117 -14.69 8.60 -15.68
CA THR A 117 -14.72 7.55 -14.66
C THR A 117 -14.93 8.15 -13.29
N ASN A 118 -15.53 7.36 -12.41
CA ASN A 118 -15.59 7.59 -10.97
C ASN A 118 -14.54 6.79 -10.21
N GLN A 119 -13.63 6.08 -10.90
CA GLN A 119 -12.62 5.23 -10.28
C GLN A 119 -11.24 5.89 -10.41
N LEU A 120 -10.57 6.08 -9.28
CA LEU A 120 -9.17 6.46 -9.18
C LEU A 120 -8.38 5.24 -8.76
N TYR A 121 -7.23 5.03 -9.41
CA TYR A 121 -6.25 4.03 -9.00
C TYR A 121 -4.98 4.73 -8.52
N MET A 122 -4.40 4.20 -7.46
CA MET A 122 -3.10 4.56 -6.91
C MET A 122 -2.28 3.28 -6.82
N ALA A 123 -0.98 3.34 -7.05
CA ALA A 123 -0.10 2.21 -6.84
C ALA A 123 1.19 2.63 -6.14
N HIS A 124 1.67 1.76 -5.26
CA HIS A 124 2.94 1.87 -4.57
C HIS A 124 3.80 0.66 -4.91
N PHE A 125 5.10 0.90 -5.12
CA PHE A 125 6.09 -0.15 -5.29
C PHE A 125 7.31 0.19 -4.44
N GLY A 126 7.65 -0.70 -3.53
CA GLY A 126 8.82 -0.62 -2.65
C GLY A 126 9.77 -1.79 -2.86
N LEU A 127 11.07 -1.53 -2.83
CA LEU A 127 12.12 -2.54 -2.92
C LEU A 127 13.24 -2.24 -1.91
N THR A 128 13.45 -3.17 -0.99
CA THR A 128 14.54 -3.13 0.00
C THR A 128 15.69 -4.00 -0.48
N ASP A 129 16.87 -3.41 -0.65
CA ASP A 129 18.13 -4.12 -0.90
C ASP A 129 18.90 -4.24 0.41
N LYS A 130 18.93 -5.45 0.99
CA LYS A 130 19.60 -5.68 2.28
C LYS A 130 21.11 -5.48 2.22
N ALA A 131 21.74 -5.83 1.10
CA ALA A 131 23.20 -5.78 0.97
C ALA A 131 23.69 -4.33 0.89
N ARG A 132 22.94 -3.46 0.21
CA ARG A 132 23.23 -2.02 0.12
C ARG A 132 22.69 -1.23 1.32
N GLY A 133 21.64 -1.75 1.98
CA GLY A 133 20.95 -1.03 3.05
C GLY A 133 20.01 0.06 2.53
N ASP A 134 19.58 -0.05 1.27
CA ASP A 134 18.79 0.94 0.57
C ASP A 134 17.32 0.49 0.47
N PHE A 135 16.40 1.46 0.47
CA PHE A 135 14.98 1.27 0.17
C PHE A 135 14.55 2.21 -0.96
N TYR A 136 14.10 1.64 -2.07
CA TYR A 136 13.55 2.36 -3.21
C TYR A 136 12.03 2.33 -3.13
N HIS A 137 11.36 3.45 -3.37
CA HIS A 137 9.90 3.49 -3.40
C HIS A 137 9.38 4.45 -4.46
N PHE A 138 8.20 4.12 -5.00
CA PHE A 138 7.59 4.82 -6.12
C PHE A 138 6.07 4.87 -5.95
N GLU A 139 5.45 5.96 -6.41
CA GLU A 139 3.99 6.15 -6.38
C GLU A 139 3.48 6.56 -7.76
N ARG A 140 2.33 6.01 -8.15
CA ARG A 140 1.62 6.38 -9.38
C ARG A 140 0.13 6.56 -9.12
N PHE A 141 -0.47 7.47 -9.89
CA PHE A 141 -1.91 7.69 -9.90
C PHE A 141 -2.42 7.64 -11.32
N SER A 142 -3.56 6.97 -11.52
CA SER A 142 -4.23 6.99 -12.80
C SER A 142 -5.73 6.84 -12.65
N ARG A 143 -6.45 7.20 -13.71
CA ARG A 143 -7.91 7.05 -13.77
C ARG A 143 -8.25 5.63 -14.21
N GLY A 144 -9.30 5.05 -13.63
CA GLY A 144 -9.90 3.80 -14.11
C GLY A 144 -10.69 4.00 -15.40
N ALA A 145 -10.04 4.48 -16.45
CA ALA A 145 -10.60 4.81 -17.76
C ALA A 145 -9.53 4.76 -18.85
N ALA A 146 -9.95 4.75 -20.12
CA ALA A 146 -9.07 4.77 -21.28
C ALA A 146 -7.99 3.66 -21.32
N GLY A 147 -8.19 2.56 -20.58
CA GLY A 147 -7.23 1.47 -20.44
C GLY A 147 -6.02 1.78 -19.54
N LEU A 148 -5.99 2.94 -18.88
CA LEU A 148 -4.85 3.39 -18.09
C LEU A 148 -4.71 2.65 -16.75
N ALA A 149 -5.82 2.32 -16.10
CA ALA A 149 -5.82 1.49 -14.91
C ALA A 149 -7.12 0.70 -14.80
N GLY A 150 -7.08 -0.41 -14.07
CA GLY A 150 -8.25 -1.24 -13.87
C GLY A 150 -7.95 -2.55 -13.16
N ALA A 151 -9.03 -3.31 -12.95
CA ALA A 151 -8.98 -4.67 -12.46
C ALA A 151 -10.07 -5.50 -13.15
N VAL A 152 -9.79 -6.78 -13.38
CA VAL A 152 -10.73 -7.76 -13.92
C VAL A 152 -10.49 -9.11 -13.24
N ALA A 153 -11.57 -9.85 -13.00
CA ALA A 153 -11.53 -11.14 -12.32
C ALA A 153 -11.06 -12.30 -13.23
N ASN A 154 -11.45 -12.26 -14.52
CA ASN A 154 -11.19 -13.35 -15.46
C ASN A 154 -10.98 -12.84 -16.91
N PRO A 155 -9.79 -13.05 -17.52
CA PRO A 155 -8.57 -13.52 -16.86
C PRO A 155 -8.15 -12.52 -15.77
N TYR A 156 -7.63 -13.01 -14.65
CA TYR A 156 -7.27 -12.14 -13.52
C TYR A 156 -6.19 -11.13 -13.94
N ARG A 157 -6.47 -9.83 -13.77
CA ARG A 157 -5.53 -8.75 -14.03
C ARG A 157 -5.88 -7.52 -13.22
N VAL A 158 -4.88 -6.89 -12.61
CA VAL A 158 -4.95 -5.58 -11.96
C VAL A 158 -3.78 -4.75 -12.47
N TRP A 159 -4.02 -3.52 -12.93
CA TRP A 159 -2.96 -2.74 -13.57
C TRP A 159 -3.12 -1.23 -13.34
N LEU A 160 -1.97 -0.55 -13.38
CA LEU A 160 -1.83 0.89 -13.48
C LEU A 160 -0.68 1.19 -14.44
N ASP A 161 -1.03 1.72 -15.62
CA ASP A 161 -0.16 1.87 -16.78
C ASP A 161 0.54 0.56 -17.15
N ASP A 162 1.86 0.48 -17.01
CA ASP A 162 2.67 -0.71 -17.26
C ASP A 162 2.96 -1.53 -16.00
N TRP A 163 2.60 -1.05 -14.80
CA TRP A 163 2.64 -1.86 -13.59
C TRP A 163 1.43 -2.78 -13.54
N GLU A 164 1.65 -4.08 -13.39
CA GLU A 164 0.56 -5.05 -13.46
C GLU A 164 0.78 -6.32 -12.63
N ILE A 165 -0.36 -6.84 -12.18
CA ILE A 165 -0.53 -8.14 -11.54
C ILE A 165 -1.44 -8.92 -12.48
N HIS A 166 -1.01 -10.05 -13.05
CA HIS A 166 -1.88 -10.83 -13.93
C HIS A 166 -1.65 -12.34 -13.81
N ALA A 167 -2.74 -13.10 -13.93
CA ALA A 167 -2.64 -14.53 -14.12
C ALA A 167 -1.99 -14.84 -15.47
N THR A 168 -1.05 -15.79 -15.47
CA THR A 168 -0.39 -16.31 -16.68
C THR A 168 -1.05 -17.59 -17.20
N GLY A 169 -2.03 -18.12 -16.46
CA GLY A 169 -2.86 -19.26 -16.82
C GLY A 169 -4.36 -18.93 -16.83
N SER A 170 -5.21 -19.95 -16.86
CA SER A 170 -6.68 -19.81 -16.79
C SER A 170 -7.21 -19.61 -15.37
N GLU A 171 -6.40 -19.92 -14.36
CA GLU A 171 -6.69 -19.77 -12.93
C GLU A 171 -5.89 -18.58 -12.35
N LEU A 172 -6.17 -18.16 -11.11
CA LEU A 172 -5.45 -17.06 -10.45
C LEU A 172 -3.93 -17.24 -10.49
N TYR A 173 -3.45 -18.45 -10.17
CA TYR A 173 -2.04 -18.78 -10.17
C TYR A 173 -1.70 -19.73 -11.33
N PRO A 174 -0.52 -19.59 -11.97
CA PRO A 174 0.57 -18.67 -11.60
C PRO A 174 0.26 -17.20 -11.91
N THR A 175 0.58 -16.31 -10.98
CA THR A 175 0.37 -14.86 -11.12
C THR A 175 1.72 -14.17 -11.32
N ARG A 176 1.84 -13.33 -12.35
CA ARG A 176 3.03 -12.49 -12.57
C ARG A 176 2.80 -11.10 -12.00
N LEU A 177 3.78 -10.61 -11.26
CA LEU A 177 3.89 -9.21 -10.82
C LEU A 177 5.00 -8.57 -11.64
N TYR A 178 4.68 -7.45 -12.26
CA TYR A 178 5.62 -6.63 -12.98
C TYR A 178 5.48 -5.18 -12.52
N ALA A 179 6.54 -4.63 -11.95
CA ALA A 179 6.62 -3.22 -11.56
C ALA A 179 8.05 -2.73 -11.82
N HIS A 180 8.19 -1.72 -12.66
CA HIS A 180 9.48 -1.12 -13.01
C HIS A 180 9.36 0.40 -13.01
N ASP A 181 10.30 1.07 -12.35
CA ASP A 181 10.43 2.52 -12.33
C ASP A 181 11.90 2.91 -12.49
N GLY A 182 12.25 3.41 -13.68
CA GLY A 182 13.64 3.67 -14.05
C GLY A 182 14.52 2.41 -13.90
N PRO A 183 15.63 2.48 -13.14
CA PRO A 183 16.57 1.38 -12.96
C PRO A 183 16.19 0.40 -11.84
N THR A 184 14.98 0.49 -11.27
CA THR A 184 14.55 -0.37 -10.18
C THR A 184 13.26 -1.11 -10.56
N GLY A 185 13.17 -2.40 -10.26
CA GLY A 185 11.95 -3.15 -10.57
C GLY A 185 11.94 -4.62 -10.16
N ILE A 186 10.77 -5.23 -10.32
CA ILE A 186 10.52 -6.66 -10.18
C ILE A 186 9.81 -7.21 -11.42
N ASP A 187 10.17 -8.43 -11.78
CA ASP A 187 9.44 -9.28 -12.72
C ASP A 187 9.44 -10.70 -12.16
N ILE A 188 8.38 -11.03 -11.42
CA ILE A 188 8.31 -12.25 -10.63
C ILE A 188 7.01 -12.99 -10.86
N THR A 189 7.08 -14.31 -10.79
CA THR A 189 5.94 -15.22 -10.88
C THR A 189 5.73 -15.91 -9.53
N LEU A 190 4.51 -15.80 -9.05
CA LEU A 190 3.98 -16.38 -7.82
C LEU A 190 3.22 -17.67 -8.14
N GLN A 191 3.48 -18.70 -7.35
CA GLN A 191 2.70 -19.94 -7.34
C GLN A 191 1.78 -19.97 -6.13
N ARG A 192 0.73 -20.79 -6.19
CA ARG A 192 -0.10 -21.04 -5.00
C ARG A 192 0.67 -21.91 -4.02
N GLY A 193 0.86 -21.44 -2.79
CA GLY A 193 1.38 -22.23 -1.69
C GLY A 193 0.26 -22.87 -0.89
N LYS A 194 -0.37 -22.08 -0.02
CA LYS A 194 -1.46 -22.53 0.84
C LYS A 194 -2.86 -22.24 0.26
N PRO A 195 -3.91 -22.87 0.82
CA PRO A 195 -5.29 -22.46 0.61
C PRO A 195 -5.52 -20.97 0.93
N ILE A 196 -6.66 -20.45 0.46
CA ILE A 196 -7.08 -19.09 0.79
C ILE A 196 -7.43 -19.00 2.28
N VAL A 197 -7.09 -17.87 2.90
CA VAL A 197 -7.40 -17.57 4.30
C VAL A 197 -8.42 -16.46 4.33
N LEU A 198 -9.62 -16.73 4.83
CA LEU A 198 -10.63 -15.69 5.04
C LEU A 198 -10.36 -15.00 6.37
N GLN A 199 -10.15 -13.68 6.34
CA GLN A 199 -9.85 -12.89 7.53
C GLN A 199 -11.11 -12.57 8.34
N GLY A 200 -10.96 -12.12 9.58
CA GLY A 200 -12.09 -11.81 10.46
C GLY A 200 -13.05 -12.99 10.67
N ASP A 201 -14.36 -12.74 10.61
CA ASP A 201 -15.39 -13.79 10.63
C ASP A 201 -15.78 -14.15 9.18
N GLN A 202 -15.17 -15.21 8.66
CA GLN A 202 -15.47 -15.75 7.31
C GLN A 202 -15.33 -14.70 6.20
N GLY A 203 -14.32 -13.83 6.30
CA GLY A 203 -14.04 -12.77 5.35
C GLY A 203 -14.58 -11.42 5.77
N LEU A 204 -15.51 -11.34 6.72
CA LEU A 204 -15.97 -10.06 7.30
C LEU A 204 -15.06 -9.67 8.46
N ASP A 205 -14.21 -8.66 8.26
CA ASP A 205 -13.25 -8.20 9.25
C ASP A 205 -13.66 -6.85 9.86
N GLN A 206 -14.11 -6.88 11.11
CA GLN A 206 -14.59 -5.69 11.81
C GLN A 206 -13.41 -4.87 12.34
N LYS A 207 -13.33 -3.62 11.89
CA LYS A 207 -12.22 -2.70 12.18
C LYS A 207 -12.63 -1.49 13.03
N GLY A 208 -13.90 -1.40 13.41
CA GLY A 208 -14.41 -0.32 14.24
C GLY A 208 -15.81 -0.58 14.78
N ALA A 209 -16.23 0.27 15.72
CA ALA A 209 -17.56 0.17 16.33
C ALA A 209 -18.66 0.55 15.33
N GLY A 210 -19.76 -0.19 15.34
CA GLY A 210 -20.93 0.08 14.50
C GLY A 210 -20.99 -0.78 13.24
N SER A 211 -22.21 -1.02 12.75
CA SER A 211 -22.47 -1.84 11.57
C SER A 211 -21.81 -1.22 10.33
N GLY A 212 -21.12 -2.05 9.55
CA GLY A 212 -20.46 -1.63 8.33
C GLY A 212 -19.10 -0.96 8.52
N ASN A 213 -18.57 -0.84 9.75
CA ASN A 213 -17.18 -0.45 10.02
C ASN A 213 -16.29 -1.70 10.01
N ALA A 214 -16.25 -2.30 8.84
CA ALA A 214 -15.58 -3.55 8.56
C ALA A 214 -15.15 -3.55 7.08
N SER A 215 -14.34 -4.54 6.74
CA SER A 215 -13.93 -4.84 5.39
C SER A 215 -14.28 -6.28 5.03
N TYR A 216 -14.36 -6.55 3.73
CA TYR A 216 -14.22 -7.92 3.25
C TYR A 216 -12.76 -8.18 2.92
N TYR A 217 -12.20 -9.28 3.44
CA TYR A 217 -10.77 -9.48 3.46
C TYR A 217 -10.38 -10.97 3.40
N TYR A 218 -9.48 -11.30 2.47
CA TYR A 218 -8.81 -12.58 2.43
C TYR A 218 -7.33 -12.46 2.05
N SER A 219 -6.58 -13.52 2.33
CA SER A 219 -5.16 -13.62 2.02
C SER A 219 -4.81 -14.92 1.30
N PHE A 220 -3.72 -14.90 0.54
CA PHE A 220 -2.96 -16.09 0.18
C PHE A 220 -1.57 -16.00 0.77
N THR A 221 -1.24 -16.98 1.61
CA THR A 221 0.05 -17.05 2.30
C THR A 221 1.00 -18.03 1.59
N ARG A 222 2.30 -17.82 1.80
CA ARG A 222 3.40 -18.69 1.31
C ARG A 222 3.39 -18.90 -0.18
N LEU A 223 3.21 -17.84 -0.95
CA LEU A 223 3.29 -17.92 -2.40
C LEU A 223 4.75 -18.18 -2.80
N PRO A 224 5.12 -19.35 -3.37
CA PRO A 224 6.47 -19.54 -3.88
C PRO A 224 6.73 -18.59 -5.04
N THR A 225 7.83 -17.87 -4.95
CA THR A 225 8.15 -16.74 -5.83
C THR A 225 9.43 -17.05 -6.57
N THR A 226 9.43 -16.82 -7.88
CA THR A 226 10.63 -16.91 -8.74
C THR A 226 10.63 -15.78 -9.76
N GLY A 227 11.80 -15.32 -10.19
CA GLY A 227 11.89 -14.33 -11.26
C GLY A 227 13.13 -13.46 -11.10
N SER A 228 12.97 -12.16 -11.32
CA SER A 228 14.09 -11.22 -11.22
C SER A 228 13.77 -9.94 -10.48
N VAL A 229 14.78 -9.42 -9.80
CA VAL A 229 14.85 -8.07 -9.23
C VAL A 229 15.87 -7.27 -10.03
N THR A 230 15.57 -6.02 -10.35
CA THR A 230 16.49 -5.09 -11.02
C THR A 230 16.82 -3.93 -10.09
N VAL A 231 18.11 -3.62 -9.95
CA VAL A 231 18.62 -2.44 -9.25
C VAL A 231 19.80 -1.86 -10.03
N GLY A 232 19.68 -0.63 -10.52
CA GLY A 232 20.72 -0.03 -11.36
C GLY A 232 20.80 -0.72 -12.72
N ASP A 233 22.01 -1.12 -13.09
CA ASP A 233 22.29 -1.91 -14.28
C ASP A 233 22.34 -3.43 -13.99
N GLU A 234 22.03 -3.84 -12.75
CA GLU A 234 22.11 -5.23 -12.29
C GLU A 234 20.73 -5.88 -12.25
N VAL A 235 20.67 -7.13 -12.74
CA VAL A 235 19.48 -7.98 -12.69
C VAL A 235 19.82 -9.26 -11.94
N PHE A 236 19.08 -9.50 -10.86
CA PHE A 236 19.26 -10.60 -9.94
C PHE A 236 18.18 -11.65 -10.19
N SER A 237 18.57 -12.89 -10.53
CA SER A 237 17.65 -14.02 -10.49
C SER A 237 17.37 -14.37 -9.04
N VAL A 238 16.09 -14.49 -8.69
CA VAL A 238 15.67 -14.67 -7.29
C VAL A 238 14.61 -15.74 -7.12
N GLU A 239 14.59 -16.34 -5.93
CA GLU A 239 13.52 -17.19 -5.42
C GLU A 239 13.16 -16.83 -3.98
N GLY A 240 11.95 -17.16 -3.54
CA GLY A 240 11.54 -16.87 -2.16
C GLY A 240 10.07 -17.10 -1.90
N LEU A 241 9.53 -16.35 -0.94
CA LEU A 241 8.12 -16.42 -0.55
C LEU A 241 7.49 -15.04 -0.55
N SER A 242 6.25 -15.00 -1.01
CA SER A 242 5.41 -13.82 -0.97
C SER A 242 4.09 -14.09 -0.23
N TRP A 243 3.39 -12.99 0.01
CA TRP A 243 2.09 -12.90 0.63
C TRP A 243 1.20 -12.03 -0.25
N LYS A 244 -0.09 -12.36 -0.34
CA LYS A 244 -1.10 -11.51 -0.97
C LYS A 244 -2.22 -11.24 0.02
N ASP A 245 -2.58 -9.98 0.13
CA ASP A 245 -3.84 -9.51 0.70
C ASP A 245 -4.73 -8.91 -0.38
N HIS A 246 -6.03 -9.12 -0.24
CA HIS A 246 -7.05 -8.42 -1.02
C HIS A 246 -8.20 -8.03 -0.10
N GLU A 247 -8.43 -6.73 0.00
CA GLU A 247 -9.41 -6.18 0.92
C GLU A 247 -10.19 -5.05 0.27
N TRP A 248 -11.49 -4.98 0.54
CA TRP A 248 -12.37 -3.89 0.11
C TRP A 248 -13.37 -3.49 1.18
N SER A 249 -13.68 -2.20 1.23
CA SER A 249 -14.55 -1.61 2.23
C SER A 249 -15.09 -0.24 1.80
N THR A 250 -15.95 0.33 2.64
CA THR A 250 -16.43 1.71 2.49
C THR A 250 -16.08 2.56 3.72
N SER A 251 -15.73 1.91 4.83
CA SER A 251 -15.39 2.59 6.07
C SER A 251 -13.90 2.89 6.14
N ALA A 252 -13.59 4.11 6.55
CA ALA A 252 -12.27 4.47 7.04
C ALA A 252 -12.04 3.89 8.45
N LEU A 253 -10.82 4.09 8.96
CA LEU A 253 -10.52 3.99 10.38
C LEU A 253 -11.56 4.78 11.21
N GLY A 254 -11.98 4.21 12.33
CA GLY A 254 -12.84 4.84 13.31
C GLY A 254 -12.21 6.12 13.88
N PRO A 255 -13.02 7.04 14.42
CA PRO A 255 -12.55 8.36 14.84
C PRO A 255 -11.57 8.33 16.03
N LYS A 256 -11.43 7.18 16.69
CA LYS A 256 -10.49 6.98 17.79
C LYS A 256 -9.15 6.43 17.32
N GLU A 257 -9.09 5.87 16.11
CA GLU A 257 -7.91 5.20 15.58
C GLU A 257 -7.00 6.20 14.87
N THR A 258 -5.70 6.06 15.12
CA THR A 258 -4.64 6.92 14.58
C THR A 258 -3.89 6.28 13.43
N GLY A 259 -4.01 4.96 13.29
CA GLY A 259 -3.31 4.15 12.31
C GLY A 259 -3.25 2.70 12.77
N TRP A 260 -2.40 1.90 12.12
CA TRP A 260 -2.25 0.48 12.43
C TRP A 260 -0.80 0.02 12.34
N ASP A 261 -0.52 -1.06 13.06
CA ASP A 261 0.67 -1.90 12.90
C ASP A 261 0.19 -3.24 12.35
N TRP A 262 0.56 -3.58 11.12
CA TRP A 262 0.17 -4.84 10.48
C TRP A 262 1.39 -5.74 10.33
N PHE A 263 1.24 -7.02 10.64
CA PHE A 263 2.29 -8.03 10.61
C PHE A 263 1.84 -9.20 9.74
N ALA A 264 2.62 -9.57 8.71
CA ALA A 264 2.53 -10.86 8.04
C ALA A 264 3.85 -11.62 8.16
N LEU A 265 3.80 -12.72 8.90
CA LEU A 265 4.98 -13.46 9.34
C LEU A 265 4.89 -14.91 8.85
N GLN A 266 5.94 -15.40 8.19
CA GLN A 266 6.05 -16.77 7.67
C GLN A 266 7.14 -17.51 8.42
N LEU A 267 6.75 -18.48 9.25
CA LEU A 267 7.62 -19.16 10.20
C LEU A 267 8.28 -20.42 9.62
N SER A 268 9.45 -20.80 10.13
CA SER A 268 10.22 -21.95 9.63
C SER A 268 9.55 -23.29 9.93
N ASP A 269 8.59 -23.32 10.86
CA ASP A 269 7.80 -24.51 11.21
C ASP A 269 6.56 -24.71 10.31
N GLY A 270 6.44 -23.88 9.27
CA GLY A 270 5.35 -23.95 8.30
C GLY A 270 4.16 -23.07 8.63
N ARG A 271 4.04 -22.53 9.85
CA ARG A 271 2.91 -21.66 10.21
C ARG A 271 3.07 -20.23 9.71
N ASP A 272 1.96 -19.54 9.56
CA ASP A 272 1.93 -18.12 9.20
C ASP A 272 1.05 -17.32 10.17
N VAL A 273 1.47 -16.11 10.50
CA VAL A 273 0.74 -15.20 11.38
C VAL A 273 0.44 -13.93 10.60
N MET A 274 -0.84 -13.63 10.41
CA MET A 274 -1.29 -12.27 10.13
C MET A 274 -1.85 -11.70 11.41
N PHE A 275 -1.40 -10.53 11.85
CA PHE A 275 -2.03 -9.83 12.96
C PHE A 275 -1.90 -8.34 12.74
N TYR A 276 -2.95 -7.58 13.02
CA TYR A 276 -2.88 -6.13 13.04
C TYR A 276 -3.35 -5.58 14.37
N GLN A 277 -2.66 -4.52 14.80
CA GLN A 277 -3.04 -3.70 15.93
C GLN A 277 -3.52 -2.35 15.41
N LEU A 278 -4.80 -2.03 15.60
CA LEU A 278 -5.28 -0.66 15.38
C LEU A 278 -4.93 0.17 16.61
N ARG A 279 -4.24 1.29 16.41
CA ARG A 279 -3.76 2.14 17.49
C ARG A 279 -4.75 3.24 17.77
N GLU A 280 -5.23 3.34 19.01
CA GLU A 280 -6.09 4.44 19.42
C GLU A 280 -5.30 5.70 19.79
N ASN A 281 -5.97 6.86 19.77
CA ASN A 281 -5.47 8.14 20.29
C ASN A 281 -4.98 8.06 21.75
N SER A 282 -5.48 7.08 22.52
CA SER A 282 -5.08 6.81 23.90
C SER A 282 -3.68 6.18 24.02
N GLY A 283 -3.14 5.65 22.92
CA GLY A 283 -1.94 4.84 22.87
C GLY A 283 -2.18 3.34 23.08
N ASN A 284 -3.43 2.92 23.33
CA ASN A 284 -3.80 1.52 23.48
C ASN A 284 -4.11 0.87 22.12
N ALA A 285 -4.05 -0.46 22.08
CA ALA A 285 -4.66 -1.26 21.03
C ALA A 285 -6.19 -1.15 21.08
N SER A 286 -6.83 -1.07 19.92
CA SER A 286 -8.28 -1.18 19.78
C SER A 286 -8.74 -2.62 20.01
N GLU A 287 -9.95 -2.79 20.56
CA GLU A 287 -10.64 -4.10 20.65
C GLU A 287 -10.96 -4.73 19.28
N PHE A 288 -10.84 -3.96 18.19
CA PHE A 288 -11.02 -4.43 16.81
C PHE A 288 -9.72 -4.92 16.16
N SER A 289 -8.63 -4.98 16.92
CA SER A 289 -7.36 -5.58 16.50
C SER A 289 -7.51 -7.09 16.44
N ASN A 290 -7.16 -7.73 15.32
CA ASN A 290 -7.25 -9.18 15.22
C ASN A 290 -6.29 -9.73 14.17
N GLY A 291 -6.32 -11.05 13.98
CA GLY A 291 -5.48 -11.72 13.02
C GLY A 291 -5.90 -13.15 12.74
N MET A 292 -5.04 -13.88 12.02
CA MET A 292 -5.16 -15.30 11.74
C MET A 292 -3.84 -16.01 11.97
N LEU A 293 -3.89 -17.13 12.68
CA LEU A 293 -2.82 -18.12 12.72
C LEU A 293 -3.15 -19.24 11.73
N VAL A 294 -2.34 -19.36 10.70
CA VAL A 294 -2.46 -20.34 9.62
C VAL A 294 -1.48 -21.48 9.89
N GLU A 295 -2.00 -22.68 10.04
CA GLU A 295 -1.22 -23.91 10.23
C GLU A 295 -0.47 -24.32 8.97
N ASP A 296 0.51 -25.21 9.11
CA ASP A 296 1.29 -25.74 7.97
C ASP A 296 0.40 -26.38 6.90
N ASP A 297 -0.67 -27.06 7.31
CA ASP A 297 -1.66 -27.68 6.40
C ASP A 297 -2.64 -26.68 5.76
N GLY A 298 -2.56 -25.40 6.14
CA GLY A 298 -3.42 -24.34 5.64
C GLY A 298 -4.76 -24.19 6.35
N THR A 299 -5.05 -25.01 7.38
CA THR A 299 -6.14 -24.70 8.31
C THR A 299 -5.78 -23.45 9.10
N TYR A 300 -6.76 -22.66 9.55
CA TYR A 300 -6.48 -21.42 10.24
C TYR A 300 -7.49 -21.15 11.34
N ARG A 301 -7.06 -20.36 12.33
CA ARG A 301 -7.91 -19.86 13.42
C ARG A 301 -7.69 -18.37 13.63
N ARG A 302 -8.74 -17.71 14.08
CA ARG A 302 -8.73 -16.30 14.45
C ARG A 302 -7.87 -16.09 15.70
N ILE A 303 -7.13 -14.99 15.68
CA ILE A 303 -6.40 -14.44 16.82
C ILE A 303 -7.20 -13.21 17.28
N GLU A 304 -7.68 -13.22 18.52
CA GLU A 304 -8.35 -12.05 19.10
C GLU A 304 -7.33 -11.05 19.67
N THR A 305 -7.75 -9.80 19.94
CA THR A 305 -6.84 -8.78 20.47
C THR A 305 -6.08 -9.24 21.73
N ASP A 306 -6.78 -9.89 22.66
CA ASP A 306 -6.23 -10.30 23.96
C ASP A 306 -5.39 -11.59 23.91
N ASP A 307 -5.38 -12.28 22.76
CA ASP A 307 -4.58 -13.50 22.56
C ASP A 307 -3.09 -13.19 22.37
N VAL A 308 -2.78 -11.99 21.85
CA VAL A 308 -1.41 -11.59 21.49
C VAL A 308 -1.00 -10.33 22.24
N VAL A 309 0.23 -10.35 22.74
CA VAL A 309 0.88 -9.18 23.33
C VAL A 309 2.01 -8.72 22.41
N ILE A 310 1.97 -7.45 22.00
CA ILE A 310 3.02 -6.79 21.23
C ILE A 310 3.77 -5.82 22.13
N GLU A 311 5.08 -6.01 22.26
CA GLU A 311 5.98 -5.11 22.98
C GLU A 311 6.97 -4.48 21.99
N VAL A 312 7.03 -3.16 21.95
CA VAL A 312 8.05 -2.44 21.16
C VAL A 312 9.38 -2.45 21.91
N LEU A 313 10.41 -3.01 21.28
CA LEU A 313 11.76 -3.15 21.83
C LEU A 313 12.70 -2.03 21.37
N ASP A 314 12.47 -1.43 20.20
CA ASP A 314 13.32 -0.38 19.65
C ASP A 314 12.55 0.56 18.72
N TYR A 315 13.11 1.74 18.46
CA TYR A 315 12.54 2.77 17.60
C TYR A 315 13.58 3.32 16.63
N TRP A 316 13.14 3.66 15.42
CA TRP A 316 13.93 4.35 14.41
C TRP A 316 13.25 5.66 14.04
N THR A 317 14.04 6.73 13.96
CA THR A 317 13.57 8.03 13.49
C THR A 317 14.05 8.24 12.07
N SER A 318 13.12 8.47 11.15
CA SER A 318 13.43 8.74 9.75
C SER A 318 14.30 10.00 9.62
N PRO A 319 15.46 9.91 8.95
CA PRO A 319 16.25 11.10 8.63
C PRO A 319 15.57 11.97 7.55
N HIS A 320 14.56 11.43 6.84
CA HIS A 320 13.87 12.11 5.75
C HIS A 320 12.68 12.93 6.25
N SER A 321 11.89 12.37 7.17
CA SER A 321 10.63 12.96 7.65
C SER A 321 10.64 13.36 9.12
N ASN A 322 11.66 12.94 9.88
CA ASN A 322 11.74 13.04 11.34
C ASN A 322 10.60 12.32 12.10
N VAL A 323 9.86 11.43 11.44
CA VAL A 323 8.86 10.56 12.06
C VAL A 323 9.57 9.40 12.76
N THR A 324 9.11 9.05 13.97
CA THR A 324 9.64 7.91 14.74
C THR A 324 8.71 6.71 14.63
N TYR A 325 9.26 5.60 14.14
CA TYR A 325 8.59 4.32 13.97
C TYR A 325 9.13 3.29 14.97
N PRO A 326 8.29 2.43 15.54
CA PRO A 326 8.76 1.18 16.11
C PRO A 326 9.59 0.40 15.08
N SER A 327 10.70 -0.17 15.51
CA SER A 327 11.67 -0.85 14.62
C SER A 327 12.15 -2.17 15.19
N ARG A 328 11.52 -2.66 16.24
CA ARG A 328 11.73 -4.01 16.77
C ARG A 328 10.62 -4.36 17.72
N TRP A 329 10.12 -5.58 17.67
CA TRP A 329 8.98 -6.02 18.48
C TRP A 329 9.21 -7.39 19.08
N THR A 330 8.61 -7.64 20.23
CA THR A 330 8.25 -8.99 20.68
C THR A 330 6.76 -9.18 20.43
N LEU A 331 6.38 -10.25 19.72
CA LEU A 331 5.01 -10.73 19.61
C LEU A 331 4.91 -12.03 20.40
N THR A 332 4.05 -12.07 21.41
CA THR A 332 3.81 -13.26 22.23
C THR A 332 2.37 -13.73 22.09
N TYR A 333 2.18 -15.00 21.76
CA TYR A 333 0.90 -15.70 21.77
C TYR A 333 0.94 -16.82 22.82
N PRO A 334 0.53 -16.54 24.08
CA PRO A 334 0.76 -17.45 25.21
C PRO A 334 0.08 -18.81 25.06
N THR A 335 -1.15 -18.86 24.56
CA THR A 335 -1.92 -20.12 24.42
C THR A 335 -1.30 -21.06 23.37
N GLU A 336 -0.50 -20.52 22.45
CA GLU A 336 0.25 -21.25 21.42
C GLU A 336 1.71 -21.52 21.81
N ASN A 337 2.12 -21.11 23.02
CA ASN A 337 3.52 -21.10 23.47
C ASN A 337 4.47 -20.53 22.41
N LEU A 338 4.07 -19.43 21.78
CA LEU A 338 4.78 -18.79 20.68
C LEU A 338 5.29 -17.42 21.12
N THR A 339 6.58 -17.18 20.96
CA THR A 339 7.21 -15.89 21.20
C THR A 339 8.14 -15.58 20.05
N LEU A 340 7.93 -14.45 19.39
CA LEU A 340 8.64 -14.01 18.20
C LEU A 340 9.27 -12.64 18.45
N THR A 341 10.57 -12.52 18.18
CA THR A 341 11.23 -11.23 17.99
C THR A 341 11.21 -10.89 16.51
N VAL A 342 10.59 -9.77 16.16
CA VAL A 342 10.48 -9.27 14.79
C VAL A 342 11.44 -8.09 14.63
N THR A 343 12.34 -8.15 13.64
CA THR A 343 13.39 -7.14 13.43
C THR A 343 13.48 -6.76 11.94
N PRO A 344 13.43 -5.48 11.55
CA PRO A 344 13.63 -5.03 10.19
C PRO A 344 14.98 -5.50 9.63
N ILE A 345 15.01 -5.85 8.35
CA ILE A 345 16.27 -6.15 7.67
C ILE A 345 17.11 -4.89 7.42
N VAL A 346 16.42 -3.76 7.28
CA VAL A 346 16.94 -2.39 7.17
C VAL A 346 15.96 -1.49 7.95
N ASN A 347 16.46 -0.54 8.73
CA ASN A 347 15.59 0.35 9.50
C ASN A 347 14.88 1.38 8.60
N ASP A 348 15.59 1.90 7.60
CA ASP A 348 15.07 2.87 6.63
C ASP A 348 14.27 2.15 5.55
N GLN A 349 12.99 1.92 5.84
CA GLN A 349 11.97 1.40 4.92
C GLN A 349 10.73 2.31 4.96
N GLU A 350 10.95 3.62 5.18
CA GLU A 350 9.89 4.62 5.11
C GLU A 350 9.54 4.90 3.64
N MET A 351 8.26 4.71 3.31
CA MET A 351 7.71 5.10 2.03
C MET A 351 7.18 6.53 2.10
N ASN A 352 7.96 7.47 1.58
CA ASN A 352 7.65 8.89 1.64
C ASN A 352 6.84 9.35 0.42
N VAL A 353 5.61 8.83 0.33
CA VAL A 353 4.64 9.09 -0.74
C VAL A 353 3.47 9.94 -0.23
N SER A 354 2.41 10.12 -1.03
CA SER A 354 1.28 11.01 -0.70
C SER A 354 0.61 10.68 0.65
N VAL A 355 0.52 9.40 1.00
CA VAL A 355 0.22 8.92 2.36
C VAL A 355 1.47 8.20 2.85
N ARG A 356 2.01 8.62 4.00
CA ARG A 356 3.29 8.07 4.47
C ARG A 356 3.10 6.78 5.25
N TYR A 357 3.88 5.76 4.87
CA TYR A 357 3.93 4.44 5.49
C TYR A 357 5.37 4.09 5.87
N TRP A 358 5.54 3.10 6.74
CA TRP A 358 6.77 2.33 6.83
C TRP A 358 6.45 0.90 6.40
N GLU A 359 7.12 0.40 5.37
CA GLU A 359 6.78 -0.82 4.64
C GLU A 359 7.98 -1.76 4.64
N GLY A 360 8.15 -2.50 5.73
CA GLY A 360 9.43 -3.12 6.01
C GLY A 360 9.44 -4.63 5.99
N ALA A 361 10.36 -5.18 5.19
CA ALA A 361 10.78 -6.57 5.30
C ALA A 361 11.46 -6.82 6.66
N VAL A 362 11.09 -7.93 7.30
CA VAL A 362 11.55 -8.28 8.64
C VAL A 362 12.13 -9.70 8.70
N ASP A 363 13.05 -9.91 9.62
CA ASP A 363 13.52 -11.19 10.14
C ASP A 363 12.77 -11.55 11.42
N ILE A 364 12.55 -12.84 11.61
CA ILE A 364 11.88 -13.40 12.78
C ILE A 364 12.80 -14.41 13.45
N LEU A 365 12.99 -14.25 14.76
CA LEU A 365 13.64 -15.23 15.63
C LEU A 365 12.78 -15.44 16.85
N GLY A 366 12.55 -16.68 17.24
CA GLY A 366 11.65 -16.95 18.35
C GLY A 366 11.68 -18.39 18.81
N SER A 367 10.66 -18.75 19.60
CA SER A 367 10.40 -20.13 19.99
C SER A 367 8.93 -20.47 19.86
N SER A 368 8.65 -21.72 19.48
CA SER A 368 7.33 -22.32 19.59
C SER A 368 7.41 -23.63 20.37
N ASN A 369 6.59 -23.76 21.41
CA ASN A 369 6.60 -24.95 22.28
C ASN A 369 8.01 -25.29 22.79
N GLY A 370 8.83 -24.26 23.04
CA GLY A 370 10.22 -24.39 23.48
C GLY A 370 11.21 -24.85 22.40
N GLN A 371 10.81 -24.95 21.13
CA GLN A 371 11.72 -25.18 19.99
C GLN A 371 11.99 -23.88 19.25
N ASP A 372 13.21 -23.69 18.78
CA ASP A 372 13.58 -22.51 18.00
C ASP A 372 12.76 -22.44 16.70
N VAL A 373 12.27 -21.25 16.38
CA VAL A 373 11.59 -20.95 15.11
C VAL A 373 12.19 -19.68 14.54
N THR A 374 12.45 -19.69 13.24
CA THR A 374 12.90 -18.52 12.48
C THR A 374 11.84 -18.13 11.46
N GLY A 375 12.05 -17.06 10.71
CA GLY A 375 11.16 -16.72 9.61
C GLY A 375 11.48 -15.38 8.98
N GLN A 376 10.64 -15.03 8.02
CA GLN A 376 10.63 -13.73 7.37
C GLN A 376 9.21 -13.20 7.29
N GLY A 377 9.07 -11.91 7.03
CA GLY A 377 7.76 -11.31 6.87
C GLY A 377 7.82 -9.88 6.40
N TYR A 378 6.70 -9.21 6.55
CA TYR A 378 6.54 -7.77 6.39
C TYR A 378 5.82 -7.17 7.60
N VAL A 379 6.18 -5.93 7.91
CA VAL A 379 5.45 -5.08 8.84
C VAL A 379 5.12 -3.77 8.14
N GLU A 380 3.84 -3.40 8.15
CA GLU A 380 3.35 -2.10 7.68
C GLU A 380 2.96 -1.24 8.87
N LEU A 381 3.45 0.01 8.90
CA LEU A 381 3.12 0.99 9.92
C LEU A 381 2.51 2.23 9.26
N ALA A 382 1.22 2.46 9.49
CA ALA A 382 0.52 3.64 9.00
C ALA A 382 0.15 4.57 10.16
N GLY A 383 0.09 5.89 9.92
CA GLY A 383 -0.43 6.85 10.91
C GLY A 383 0.54 7.26 12.02
N TYR A 384 1.84 7.26 11.74
CA TYR A 384 2.89 7.76 12.65
C TYR A 384 3.24 9.23 12.44
N VAL A 385 2.85 9.81 11.30
CA VAL A 385 2.93 11.25 11.09
C VAL A 385 1.98 11.93 12.08
N ARG A 386 2.53 12.81 12.92
CA ARG A 386 1.73 13.66 13.80
C ARG A 386 1.70 15.06 13.21
N ASP A 387 0.54 15.72 13.27
CA ASP A 387 0.48 17.16 13.08
C ASP A 387 1.37 17.80 14.16
N ASN A 388 2.27 18.69 13.77
CA ASN A 388 2.95 19.56 14.72
C ASN A 388 1.86 20.40 15.40
N PRO A 389 1.74 20.39 16.75
CA PRO A 389 0.66 21.09 17.45
C PRO A 389 0.65 22.61 17.25
#